data_AF-A0A5J5TJB7-F1
#
_entry.id   AF-A0A5J5TJB7-F1
#
_cell.length_a   1.000
_cell.length_b   1.000
_cell.length_c   1.000
_cell.angle_alpha   90.00
_cell.angle_beta   90.00
_cell.angle_gamma   90.00
#
_symmetry.space_group_name_H-M   'P 1'
#
loop_
_entity.id
_entity.type
_entity.pdbx_description
1 polymer ?
#
loop_
_entity_poly.entity_id
_entity_poly.type
_entity_poly.pdbx_seq_one_letter_code
_entity_poly.pdbx_strand_id
1 'polypeptide(L)'
;MFRDKSVEYDTIFVCFRGTQPFNLNDWCSDIDLSWYEFPNIGKIHCGFLKALGMQNIVGWAQEVELESTHRPRRAALAYYDIRDKLRVLLKKNPKAKFVVTGHSLGGALAAIFPAILFYHDEQLLLERLEAVYTFGQPRVGDEAFGNYMEKNLKKHGIQFYRYVYCHDMVPRVPFDGIFKHFGTCVYYDSKYQASMVEEEVPYKNYLSIRGCFTMRKNAVYELIRSFRMWTKYGEDYKEGWVLFFLRIFGLLVPGLPPHCAQDYVNATRLGSHHHLLSLPFHHN
;
A
#
# COMPACT_ATOMS: atom_id res chain seq x y z
N MET A 1 4.72 0.79 14.25
CA MET A 1 3.45 1.34 14.78
C MET A 1 3.78 2.56 15.61
N PHE A 2 3.14 3.69 15.35
CA PHE A 2 3.23 4.90 16.17
C PHE A 2 1.82 5.40 16.50
N ARG A 3 1.70 6.32 17.45
CA ARG A 3 0.40 6.78 17.97
C ARG A 3 0.42 8.30 18.02
N ASP A 4 -0.53 8.92 17.35
CA ASP A 4 -0.77 10.34 17.46
C ASP A 4 -1.89 10.57 18.49
N LYS A 5 -1.62 11.41 19.47
CA LYS A 5 -2.52 11.66 20.59
C LYS A 5 -2.64 13.15 20.80
N SER A 6 -3.81 13.69 20.47
CA SER A 6 -4.23 15.04 20.84
C SER A 6 -5.38 14.98 21.84
N VAL A 7 -5.91 16.13 22.23
CA VAL A 7 -7.12 16.24 23.08
C VAL A 7 -8.36 15.72 22.33
N GLU A 8 -8.33 15.75 21.00
CA GLU A 8 -9.48 15.49 20.12
C GLU A 8 -9.38 14.13 19.40
N TYR A 9 -8.17 13.63 19.12
CA TYR A 9 -7.92 12.41 18.34
C TYR A 9 -6.92 11.50 19.04
N ASP A 10 -7.16 10.20 18.97
CA ASP A 10 -6.23 9.16 19.43
C ASP A 10 -6.13 8.08 18.35
N THR A 11 -5.20 8.28 17.42
CA THR A 11 -5.07 7.47 16.22
C THR A 11 -3.75 6.71 16.22
N ILE A 12 -3.85 5.39 16.10
CA ILE A 12 -2.70 4.50 16.01
C ILE A 12 -2.39 4.24 14.53
N PHE A 13 -1.16 4.47 14.10
CA PHE A 13 -0.71 4.19 12.74
C PHE A 13 0.06 2.86 12.71
N VAL A 14 -0.47 1.91 11.96
CA VAL A 14 0.19 0.65 11.63
C VAL A 14 0.82 0.79 10.25
N CYS A 15 2.14 0.93 10.23
CA CYS A 15 2.90 1.13 8.99
C CYS A 15 3.71 -0.12 8.65
N PHE A 16 3.43 -0.71 7.49
CA PHE A 16 4.23 -1.78 6.91
C PHE A 16 5.33 -1.20 6.04
N ARG A 17 6.56 -1.68 6.25
CA ARG A 17 7.73 -1.26 5.50
C ARG A 17 7.83 -2.05 4.20
N GLY A 18 8.13 -1.38 3.09
CA GLY A 18 8.49 -2.01 1.83
C GLY A 18 9.96 -2.44 1.74
N THR A 19 10.32 -3.14 0.68
CA THR A 19 11.72 -3.49 0.36
C THR A 19 12.56 -2.26 0.04
N GLN A 20 13.89 -2.37 0.18
CA GLN A 20 14.80 -1.28 -0.14
C GLN A 20 14.96 -1.11 -1.67
N PRO A 21 15.15 0.14 -2.17
CA PRO A 21 15.21 0.45 -3.61
C PRO A 21 16.28 -0.28 -4.42
N PHE A 22 17.32 -0.81 -3.76
CA PHE A 22 18.46 -1.48 -4.42
C PHE A 22 18.32 -3.01 -4.49
N ASN A 23 17.23 -3.56 -3.96
CA ASN A 23 16.96 -5.00 -4.01
C ASN A 23 15.85 -5.30 -5.03
N LEU A 24 16.00 -4.72 -6.23
CA LEU A 24 15.03 -4.85 -7.33
C LEU A 24 14.95 -6.27 -7.88
N ASN A 25 16.03 -7.05 -7.75
CA ASN A 25 16.01 -8.47 -8.07
C ASN A 25 15.10 -9.24 -7.12
N ASP A 26 15.09 -8.90 -5.83
CA ASP A 26 14.15 -9.48 -4.87
C ASP A 26 12.72 -9.02 -5.16
N TRP A 27 12.51 -7.76 -5.57
CA TRP A 27 11.16 -7.29 -5.93
C TRP A 27 10.57 -8.02 -7.15
N CYS A 28 11.35 -8.26 -8.20
CA CYS A 28 10.90 -9.03 -9.37
C CYS A 28 10.83 -10.54 -9.11
N SER A 29 11.65 -11.08 -8.19
CA SER A 29 11.63 -12.51 -7.83
C SER A 29 10.58 -12.85 -6.77
N ASP A 30 10.22 -11.90 -5.90
CA ASP A 30 9.16 -12.01 -4.88
C ASP A 30 7.76 -11.85 -5.49
N ILE A 31 7.65 -11.41 -6.74
CA ILE A 31 6.46 -11.60 -7.58
C ILE A 31 6.43 -13.07 -8.05
N ASP A 32 6.58 -13.98 -7.09
CA ASP A 32 6.22 -15.37 -7.26
C ASP A 32 4.70 -15.38 -7.50
N LEU A 33 4.29 -15.68 -8.73
CA LEU A 33 2.88 -15.76 -9.15
C LEU A 33 2.13 -16.90 -8.45
N SER A 34 2.68 -17.49 -7.39
CA SER A 34 2.04 -18.47 -6.55
C SER A 34 0.89 -17.85 -5.75
N TRP A 35 -0.25 -18.56 -5.79
CA TRP A 35 -1.48 -18.16 -5.16
C TRP A 35 -1.77 -19.03 -3.95
N TYR A 36 -2.43 -18.44 -2.96
CA TYR A 36 -3.17 -19.18 -1.96
C TYR A 36 -4.66 -18.91 -2.16
N GLU A 37 -5.43 -19.97 -2.35
CA GLU A 37 -6.88 -19.87 -2.55
C GLU A 37 -7.61 -20.04 -1.22
N PHE A 38 -8.41 -19.03 -0.87
CA PHE A 38 -9.31 -19.10 0.26
C PHE A 38 -10.73 -19.41 -0.24
N PRO A 39 -11.37 -20.50 0.25
CA PRO A 39 -12.74 -20.81 -0.11
C PRO A 39 -13.67 -19.62 0.15
N ASN A 40 -14.48 -19.24 -0.84
CA ASN A 40 -15.43 -18.12 -0.81
C ASN A 40 -14.83 -16.71 -0.64
N ILE A 41 -13.51 -16.56 -0.70
CA ILE A 41 -12.81 -15.28 -0.61
C ILE A 41 -12.09 -14.96 -1.92
N GLY A 42 -11.45 -15.96 -2.54
CA GLY A 42 -10.67 -15.79 -3.76
C GLY A 42 -9.19 -16.10 -3.55
N LYS A 43 -8.37 -15.71 -4.52
CA LYS A 43 -6.94 -16.00 -4.53
C LYS A 43 -6.14 -14.78 -4.11
N ILE A 44 -5.15 -14.99 -3.25
CA ILE A 44 -4.24 -13.95 -2.76
C ILE A 44 -2.79 -14.39 -3.01
N HIS A 45 -1.92 -13.44 -3.30
CA HIS A 45 -0.49 -13.67 -3.53
C HIS A 45 0.17 -14.35 -2.31
N CYS A 46 0.76 -15.52 -2.51
CA CYS A 46 1.30 -16.35 -1.41
C CYS A 46 2.50 -15.67 -0.72
N GLY A 47 3.39 -15.04 -1.48
CA GLY A 47 4.52 -14.28 -0.94
C GLY A 47 4.08 -13.21 0.07
N PHE A 48 3.06 -12.42 -0.24
CA PHE A 48 2.55 -11.40 0.67
C PHE A 48 1.87 -11.98 1.92
N LEU A 49 1.14 -13.10 1.79
CA LEU A 49 0.56 -13.79 2.94
C LEU A 49 1.64 -14.32 3.89
N LYS A 50 2.68 -14.96 3.36
CA LYS A 50 3.83 -15.44 4.14
C LYS A 50 4.54 -14.30 4.85
N ALA A 51 4.80 -13.21 4.15
CA ALA A 51 5.42 -12.02 4.71
C ALA A 51 4.57 -11.37 5.82
N LEU A 52 3.25 -11.45 5.72
CA LEU A 52 2.34 -10.94 6.74
C LEU A 52 2.25 -11.86 7.97
N GLY A 53 2.44 -13.17 7.82
CA GLY A 53 2.46 -14.11 8.94
C GLY A 53 1.73 -15.43 8.72
N MET A 54 1.42 -15.81 7.47
CA MET A 54 0.85 -17.12 7.17
C MET A 54 1.80 -18.25 7.58
N GLN A 55 1.26 -19.28 8.22
CA GLN A 55 2.01 -20.43 8.71
C GLN A 55 2.00 -21.54 7.65
N ASN A 56 3.14 -22.21 7.43
CA ASN A 56 3.28 -23.19 6.34
C ASN A 56 2.37 -24.43 6.50
N ILE A 57 2.05 -24.83 7.73
CA ILE A 57 1.30 -26.07 8.02
C ILE A 57 -0.18 -25.77 8.26
N VAL A 58 -0.48 -24.78 9.12
CA VAL A 58 -1.84 -24.47 9.57
C VAL A 58 -2.48 -23.28 8.84
N GLY A 59 -1.76 -22.64 7.92
CA GLY A 59 -2.24 -21.47 7.19
C GLY A 59 -2.50 -20.27 8.12
N TRP A 60 -3.77 -19.89 8.26
CA TRP A 60 -4.23 -18.74 9.04
C TRP A 60 -5.08 -19.17 10.23
N ALA A 61 -4.53 -19.98 11.13
CA ALA A 61 -5.19 -20.30 12.40
C ALA A 61 -5.55 -19.02 13.17
N GLN A 62 -6.71 -18.98 13.84
CA GLN A 62 -7.15 -17.79 14.57
C GLN A 62 -6.20 -17.47 15.72
N GLU A 63 -5.70 -18.47 16.43
CA GLU A 63 -4.66 -18.29 17.42
C GLU A 63 -3.41 -19.06 17.01
N VAL A 64 -2.26 -18.55 17.44
CA VAL A 64 -0.98 -19.17 17.17
C VAL A 64 -0.78 -20.31 18.17
N GLU A 65 -0.81 -21.56 17.70
CA GLU A 65 -0.29 -22.67 18.49
C GLU A 65 1.21 -22.46 18.70
N LEU A 66 1.61 -22.19 19.94
CA LEU A 66 2.99 -22.34 20.37
C LEU A 66 3.31 -23.82 20.24
N GLU A 67 3.99 -24.22 19.17
CA GLU A 67 4.57 -25.56 19.06
C GLU A 67 5.38 -25.82 20.34
N SER A 68 4.84 -26.64 21.24
CA SER A 68 5.41 -26.97 22.54
C SER A 68 6.61 -27.90 22.43
N THR A 69 7.01 -28.28 21.21
CA THR A 69 8.11 -29.19 20.95
C THR A 69 8.96 -28.67 19.78
N HIS A 70 10.16 -28.19 20.14
CA HIS A 70 11.32 -27.89 19.29
C HIS A 70 11.42 -26.50 18.64
N ARG A 71 12.22 -25.68 19.36
CA ARG A 71 12.87 -24.41 19.00
C ARG A 71 12.00 -23.16 19.17
N PRO A 72 12.52 -22.11 19.86
CA PRO A 72 11.85 -20.81 19.87
C PRO A 72 11.72 -20.31 18.42
N ARG A 73 10.51 -19.87 18.06
CA ARG A 73 10.22 -19.32 16.73
C ARG A 73 11.24 -18.23 16.38
N ARG A 74 11.96 -18.40 15.27
CA ARG A 74 13.01 -17.48 14.82
C ARG A 74 12.49 -16.14 14.28
N ALA A 75 11.21 -16.03 13.92
CA ALA A 75 10.62 -14.81 13.37
C ALA A 75 9.21 -14.55 13.95
N ALA A 76 8.96 -13.30 14.34
CA ALA A 76 7.64 -12.80 14.70
C ALA A 76 6.68 -12.87 13.51
N LEU A 77 5.44 -13.34 13.73
CA LEU A 77 4.40 -13.30 12.71
C LEU A 77 3.72 -11.93 12.77
N ALA A 78 3.99 -11.08 11.78
CA ALA A 78 3.65 -9.65 11.83
C ALA A 78 2.16 -9.41 12.11
N TYR A 79 1.25 -10.16 11.49
CA TYR A 79 -0.19 -10.07 11.72
C TYR A 79 -0.56 -10.26 13.20
N TYR A 80 -0.16 -11.39 13.80
CA TYR A 80 -0.57 -11.75 15.16
C TYR A 80 0.00 -10.77 16.19
N ASP A 81 1.28 -10.41 16.05
CA ASP A 81 1.93 -9.43 16.90
C ASP A 81 1.24 -8.05 16.85
N ILE A 82 0.87 -7.60 15.66
CA ILE A 82 0.18 -6.32 15.46
C ILE A 82 -1.24 -6.41 16.02
N ARG A 83 -1.98 -7.47 15.68
CA ARG A 83 -3.34 -7.71 16.16
C ARG A 83 -3.40 -7.69 17.68
N ASP A 84 -2.52 -8.44 18.36
CA ASP A 84 -2.55 -8.55 19.81
C ASP A 84 -2.14 -7.24 20.49
N LYS A 85 -1.16 -6.51 19.92
CA LYS A 85 -0.83 -5.15 20.37
C LYS A 85 -2.00 -4.18 20.20
N LEU A 86 -2.69 -4.22 19.07
CA LEU A 86 -3.88 -3.39 18.84
C LEU A 86 -5.00 -3.74 19.81
N ARG A 87 -5.29 -5.03 20.03
CA ARG A 87 -6.27 -5.49 21.04
C ARG A 87 -5.99 -4.87 22.40
N VAL A 88 -4.73 -4.86 22.85
CA VAL A 88 -4.32 -4.25 24.12
C VAL A 88 -4.50 -2.73 24.11
N LEU A 89 -4.05 -2.03 23.06
CA LEU A 89 -4.11 -0.57 23.00
C LEU A 89 -5.54 -0.03 22.88
N LEU A 90 -6.38 -0.66 22.06
CA LEU A 90 -7.77 -0.27 21.82
C LEU A 90 -8.67 -0.57 23.04
N LYS A 91 -8.40 -1.65 23.79
CA LYS A 91 -9.07 -1.90 25.08
C LYS A 91 -8.76 -0.83 26.13
N LYS A 92 -7.55 -0.26 26.11
CA LYS A 92 -7.14 0.79 27.05
C LYS A 92 -7.78 2.16 26.77
N ASN A 93 -8.09 2.45 25.51
CA ASN A 93 -8.82 3.66 25.15
C ASN A 93 -9.96 3.33 24.18
N PRO A 94 -11.21 3.31 24.67
CA PRO A 94 -12.37 3.06 23.81
C PRO A 94 -12.56 4.08 22.68
N LYS A 95 -11.99 5.29 22.77
CA LYS A 95 -12.07 6.28 21.67
C LYS A 95 -10.97 6.12 20.63
N ALA A 96 -9.93 5.32 20.92
CA ALA A 96 -8.81 5.18 20.00
C ALA A 96 -9.25 4.43 18.74
N LYS A 97 -8.79 4.92 17.59
CA LYS A 97 -8.92 4.28 16.28
C LYS A 97 -7.55 3.95 15.73
N PHE A 98 -7.49 3.21 14.63
CA PHE A 98 -6.23 2.97 13.94
C PHE A 98 -6.37 3.03 12.43
N VAL A 99 -5.26 3.37 11.80
CA VAL A 99 -5.09 3.45 10.35
C VAL A 99 -3.98 2.50 9.95
N VAL A 100 -4.17 1.80 8.84
CA VAL A 100 -3.16 0.91 8.27
C VAL A 100 -2.59 1.55 7.01
N THR A 101 -1.27 1.52 6.88
CA THR A 101 -0.60 2.11 5.72
C THR A 101 0.69 1.40 5.35
N GLY A 102 1.13 1.60 4.12
CA GLY A 102 2.40 1.10 3.64
C GLY A 102 2.71 1.56 2.23
N HIS A 103 3.99 1.53 1.89
CA HIS A 103 4.52 1.84 0.57
C HIS A 103 5.09 0.58 -0.09
N SER A 104 4.93 0.41 -1.41
CA SER A 104 5.48 -0.72 -2.17
C SER A 104 4.98 -2.07 -1.63
N LEU A 105 5.87 -3.02 -1.34
CA LEU A 105 5.56 -4.27 -0.63
C LEU A 105 4.80 -4.01 0.68
N GLY A 106 5.14 -2.95 1.41
CA GLY A 106 4.39 -2.56 2.61
C GLY A 106 2.94 -2.19 2.30
N GLY A 107 2.68 -1.60 1.13
CA GLY A 107 1.33 -1.34 0.63
C GLY A 107 0.54 -2.63 0.36
N ALA A 108 1.21 -3.68 -0.13
CA ALA A 108 0.59 -5.00 -0.29
C ALA A 108 0.18 -5.61 1.06
N LEU A 109 1.09 -5.57 2.06
CA LEU A 109 0.81 -6.06 3.41
C LEU A 109 -0.31 -5.26 4.08
N ALA A 110 -0.31 -3.94 3.92
CA ALA A 110 -1.36 -3.04 4.41
C ALA A 110 -2.73 -3.37 3.79
N ALA A 111 -2.76 -3.79 2.52
CA ALA A 111 -3.99 -4.19 1.83
C ALA A 111 -4.53 -5.55 2.30
N ILE A 112 -3.65 -6.50 2.63
CA ILE A 112 -4.03 -7.85 3.07
C ILE A 112 -4.38 -7.88 4.56
N PHE A 113 -3.77 -7.04 5.38
CA PHE A 113 -4.04 -6.97 6.82
C PHE A 113 -5.55 -6.92 7.19
N PRO A 114 -6.37 -6.00 6.65
CA PRO A 114 -7.81 -6.01 6.90
C PRO A 114 -8.52 -7.27 6.39
N ALA A 115 -8.04 -7.90 5.32
CA ALA A 115 -8.62 -9.16 4.83
C ALA A 115 -8.52 -10.27 5.87
N ILE A 116 -7.37 -10.38 6.55
CA ILE A 116 -7.19 -11.37 7.60
C ILE A 116 -8.00 -11.00 8.85
N LEU A 117 -8.18 -9.70 9.16
CA LEU A 117 -9.12 -9.29 10.23
C LEU A 117 -10.56 -9.72 9.94
N PHE A 118 -11.02 -9.57 8.69
CA PHE A 118 -12.34 -10.05 8.26
C PHE A 118 -12.43 -11.58 8.33
N TYR A 119 -11.38 -12.28 7.91
CA TYR A 119 -11.31 -13.74 7.96
C TYR A 119 -11.34 -14.30 9.40
N HIS A 120 -10.68 -13.63 10.34
CA HIS A 120 -10.67 -13.99 11.77
C HIS A 120 -11.83 -13.41 12.59
N ASP A 121 -12.72 -12.64 11.95
CA ASP A 121 -13.84 -11.96 12.58
C ASP A 121 -13.44 -11.09 13.79
N GLU A 122 -12.36 -10.31 13.65
CA GLU A 122 -11.79 -9.46 14.71
C GLU A 122 -12.65 -8.21 14.99
N GLN A 123 -13.87 -8.39 15.52
CA GLN A 123 -14.89 -7.33 15.68
C GLN A 123 -14.34 -6.03 16.28
N LEU A 124 -13.61 -6.11 17.41
CA LEU A 124 -13.04 -4.93 18.07
C LEU A 124 -12.10 -4.14 17.15
N LEU A 125 -11.29 -4.83 16.34
CA LEU A 125 -10.35 -4.17 15.44
C LEU A 125 -11.09 -3.65 14.21
N LEU A 126 -12.06 -4.39 13.68
CA LEU A 126 -12.86 -3.98 12.53
C LEU A 126 -13.69 -2.71 12.83
N GLU A 127 -14.26 -2.60 14.03
CA GLU A 127 -14.97 -1.39 14.49
C GLU A 127 -14.06 -0.17 14.68
N ARG A 128 -12.74 -0.39 14.88
CA ARG A 128 -11.76 0.65 15.17
C ARG A 128 -10.81 0.95 14.02
N LEU A 129 -10.89 0.19 12.94
CA LEU A 129 -10.14 0.43 11.72
C LEU A 129 -10.81 1.58 10.97
N GLU A 130 -10.16 2.73 10.96
CA GLU A 130 -10.71 3.94 10.36
C GLU A 130 -10.51 3.96 8.84
N ALA A 131 -9.29 3.69 8.41
CA ALA A 131 -8.93 3.74 7.00
C ALA A 131 -7.69 2.91 6.69
N VAL A 132 -7.55 2.57 5.42
CA VAL A 132 -6.36 1.98 4.83
C VAL A 132 -5.86 2.89 3.70
N TYR A 133 -4.60 3.34 3.82
CA TYR A 133 -3.96 4.17 2.81
C TYR A 133 -2.70 3.49 2.30
N THR A 134 -2.65 3.16 1.01
CA THR A 134 -1.48 2.49 0.44
C THR A 134 -0.85 3.33 -0.65
N PHE A 135 0.46 3.21 -0.81
CA PHE A 135 1.25 4.02 -1.74
C PHE A 135 2.08 3.10 -2.64
N GLY A 136 1.88 3.17 -3.95
CA GLY A 136 2.62 2.29 -4.87
C GLY A 136 2.35 0.81 -4.60
N GLN A 137 1.13 0.47 -4.15
CA GLN A 137 0.73 -0.90 -3.83
C GLN A 137 0.66 -1.76 -5.11
N PRO A 138 1.35 -2.92 -5.17
CA PRO A 138 1.16 -3.89 -6.25
C PRO A 138 -0.19 -4.60 -6.11
N ARG A 139 -0.66 -5.28 -7.16
CA ARG A 139 -1.88 -6.09 -7.06
C ARG A 139 -1.64 -7.27 -6.11
N VAL A 140 -2.64 -7.58 -5.28
CA VAL A 140 -2.50 -8.53 -4.16
C VAL A 140 -3.36 -9.78 -4.29
N GLY A 141 -4.43 -9.73 -5.07
CA GLY A 141 -5.34 -10.85 -5.25
C GLY A 141 -6.10 -10.79 -6.57
N ASP A 142 -6.98 -11.76 -6.77
CA ASP A 142 -7.86 -11.85 -7.95
C ASP A 142 -9.15 -11.00 -7.80
N GLU A 143 -10.02 -11.06 -8.80
CA GLU A 143 -11.30 -10.35 -8.78
C GLU A 143 -12.22 -10.80 -7.64
N ALA A 144 -12.25 -12.10 -7.33
CA ALA A 144 -13.02 -12.63 -6.21
C ALA A 144 -12.56 -12.02 -4.88
N PHE A 145 -11.23 -11.93 -4.68
CA PHE A 145 -10.66 -11.26 -3.51
C PHE A 145 -11.00 -9.77 -3.46
N GLY A 146 -10.93 -9.07 -4.60
CA GLY A 146 -11.34 -7.67 -4.69
C GLY A 146 -12.80 -7.46 -4.27
N ASN A 147 -13.71 -8.31 -4.77
CA ASN A 147 -15.13 -8.26 -4.42
C ASN A 147 -15.38 -8.58 -2.94
N TYR A 148 -14.65 -9.55 -2.37
CA TYR A 148 -14.68 -9.85 -0.95
C TYR A 148 -14.27 -8.63 -0.12
N MET A 149 -13.19 -7.94 -0.51
CA MET A 149 -12.70 -6.76 0.18
C MET A 149 -13.70 -5.61 0.12
N GLU A 150 -14.18 -5.24 -1.07
CA GLU A 150 -15.16 -4.15 -1.25
C GLU A 150 -16.42 -4.36 -0.39
N LYS A 151 -16.95 -5.60 -0.39
CA LYS A 151 -18.13 -5.94 0.41
C LYS A 151 -17.90 -5.72 1.91
N ASN A 152 -16.76 -6.19 2.43
CA ASN A 152 -16.47 -6.09 3.86
C ASN A 152 -16.08 -4.67 4.28
N LEU A 153 -15.30 -3.95 3.47
CA LEU A 153 -14.98 -2.54 3.69
C LEU A 153 -16.26 -1.71 3.78
N LYS A 154 -17.18 -1.88 2.83
CA LYS A 154 -18.48 -1.20 2.84
C LYS A 154 -19.33 -1.57 4.06
N LYS A 155 -19.38 -2.85 4.43
CA LYS A 155 -20.13 -3.34 5.61
C LYS A 155 -19.66 -2.66 6.90
N HIS A 156 -18.35 -2.46 7.05
CA HIS A 156 -17.76 -1.87 8.25
C HIS A 156 -17.53 -0.36 8.15
N GLY A 157 -17.87 0.28 7.02
CA GLY A 157 -17.66 1.71 6.80
C GLY A 157 -16.18 2.13 6.70
N ILE A 158 -15.29 1.20 6.37
CA ILE A 158 -13.84 1.41 6.31
C ILE A 158 -13.46 2.03 4.97
N GLN A 159 -12.72 3.13 5.00
CA GLN A 159 -12.21 3.76 3.78
C GLN A 159 -10.93 3.07 3.29
N PHE A 160 -10.80 2.87 1.97
CA PHE A 160 -9.62 2.28 1.36
C PHE A 160 -9.16 3.09 0.15
N TYR A 161 -7.99 3.72 0.26
CA TYR A 161 -7.42 4.53 -0.81
C TYR A 161 -6.05 4.01 -1.23
N ARG A 162 -5.89 3.85 -2.54
CA ARG A 162 -4.62 3.53 -3.20
C ARG A 162 -4.08 4.76 -3.90
N TYR A 163 -2.91 5.20 -3.47
CA TYR A 163 -2.20 6.32 -4.07
C TYR A 163 -1.25 5.77 -5.13
N VAL A 164 -1.36 6.30 -6.35
CA VAL A 164 -0.49 5.92 -7.46
C VAL A 164 0.11 7.17 -8.08
N TYR A 165 1.44 7.19 -8.17
CA TYR A 165 2.15 8.31 -8.78
C TYR A 165 2.57 7.97 -10.21
N CYS A 166 2.12 8.79 -11.16
CA CYS A 166 2.59 8.86 -12.53
C CYS A 166 2.71 7.47 -13.17
N HIS A 167 3.89 7.18 -13.70
CA HIS A 167 4.24 5.91 -14.32
C HIS A 167 4.93 4.95 -13.34
N ASP A 168 4.58 4.96 -12.06
CA ASP A 168 5.09 3.93 -11.14
C ASP A 168 4.79 2.52 -11.69
N MET A 169 5.81 1.70 -11.87
CA MET A 169 5.63 0.34 -12.35
C MET A 169 4.96 -0.61 -11.35
N VAL A 170 5.07 -0.35 -10.05
CA VAL A 170 4.69 -1.32 -9.01
C VAL A 170 3.18 -1.56 -8.95
N PRO A 171 2.31 -0.54 -9.00
CA PRO A 171 0.86 -0.76 -9.09
C PRO A 171 0.39 -1.44 -10.37
N ARG A 172 1.28 -1.66 -11.34
CA ARG A 172 0.95 -2.31 -12.61
C ARG A 172 1.37 -3.77 -12.65
N VAL A 173 1.95 -4.27 -11.56
CA VAL A 173 2.30 -5.68 -11.39
C VAL A 173 1.62 -6.29 -10.16
N PRO A 174 1.39 -7.61 -10.14
CA PRO A 174 1.42 -8.52 -11.29
C PRO A 174 0.42 -8.11 -12.39
N PHE A 175 0.56 -8.67 -13.60
CA PHE A 175 -0.23 -8.26 -14.78
C PHE A 175 -1.74 -8.33 -14.54
N ASP A 176 -2.45 -7.35 -15.11
CA ASP A 176 -3.92 -7.31 -15.11
C ASP A 176 -4.53 -8.53 -15.82
N GLY A 177 -5.65 -9.02 -15.30
CA GLY A 177 -6.39 -10.19 -15.80
C GLY A 177 -6.46 -11.29 -14.75
N ILE A 178 -5.31 -11.72 -14.22
CA ILE A 178 -5.26 -12.72 -13.14
C ILE A 178 -5.32 -12.04 -11.77
N PHE A 179 -4.63 -10.90 -11.63
CA PHE A 179 -4.71 -10.05 -10.45
C PHE A 179 -5.56 -8.81 -10.73
N LYS A 180 -6.33 -8.37 -9.74
CA LYS A 180 -7.15 -7.16 -9.80
C LYS A 180 -6.90 -6.28 -8.58
N HIS A 181 -7.02 -4.98 -8.80
CA HIS A 181 -7.07 -4.00 -7.72
C HIS A 181 -8.47 -3.87 -7.14
N PHE A 182 -8.55 -3.36 -5.92
CA PHE A 182 -9.77 -2.91 -5.25
C PHE A 182 -9.48 -1.61 -4.48
N GLY A 183 -10.51 -0.94 -3.99
CA GLY A 183 -10.43 0.35 -3.33
C GLY A 183 -10.23 1.52 -4.29
N THR A 184 -10.49 2.72 -3.80
CA THR A 184 -10.47 3.95 -4.61
C THR A 184 -9.03 4.31 -4.99
N CYS A 185 -8.77 4.46 -6.29
CA CYS A 185 -7.47 4.89 -6.79
C CYS A 185 -7.37 6.42 -6.84
N VAL A 186 -6.45 6.99 -6.07
CA VAL A 186 -6.04 8.40 -6.15
C VAL A 186 -4.78 8.47 -7.01
N TYR A 187 -4.94 8.86 -8.27
CA TYR A 187 -3.86 8.98 -9.22
C TYR A 187 -3.27 10.39 -9.22
N TYR A 188 -1.95 10.48 -9.26
CA TYR A 188 -1.21 11.74 -9.37
C TYR A 188 -0.42 11.77 -10.67
N ASP A 189 -0.54 12.83 -11.45
CA ASP A 189 0.26 13.01 -12.67
C ASP A 189 1.69 13.50 -12.38
N SER A 190 2.50 13.68 -13.44
CA SER A 190 3.86 14.20 -13.32
C SER A 190 3.93 15.65 -12.82
N LYS A 191 2.80 16.34 -12.63
CA LYS A 191 2.70 17.67 -12.03
C LYS A 191 2.12 17.64 -10.61
N TYR A 192 1.90 16.45 -10.04
CA TYR A 192 1.25 16.23 -8.74
C TYR A 192 -0.23 16.64 -8.72
N GLN A 193 -0.91 16.69 -9.86
CA GLN A 193 -2.35 16.89 -9.90
C GLN A 193 -3.06 15.56 -9.61
N ALA A 194 -3.97 15.58 -8.64
CA ALA A 194 -4.73 14.40 -8.21
C ALA A 194 -6.01 14.21 -9.02
N SER A 195 -6.33 12.96 -9.37
CA SER A 195 -7.63 12.55 -9.89
C SER A 195 -8.06 11.23 -9.27
N MET A 196 -9.37 11.08 -9.01
CA MET A 196 -9.94 9.78 -8.65
C MET A 196 -10.21 8.98 -9.92
N VAL A 197 -9.81 7.71 -9.91
CA VAL A 197 -10.05 6.79 -11.03
C VAL A 197 -10.79 5.57 -10.50
N GLU A 198 -12.00 5.33 -11.01
CA GLU A 198 -12.90 4.28 -10.52
C GLU A 198 -12.43 2.86 -10.88
N GLU A 199 -11.87 2.66 -12.07
CA GLU A 199 -11.46 1.32 -12.51
C GLU A 199 -9.98 1.04 -12.22
N GLU A 200 -9.04 1.67 -12.93
CA GLU A 200 -7.60 1.39 -12.77
C GLU A 200 -6.70 2.50 -13.30
N VAL A 201 -5.42 2.46 -12.90
CA VAL A 201 -4.37 3.40 -13.32
C VAL A 201 -4.20 3.46 -14.85
N PRO A 202 -3.88 4.64 -15.43
CA PRO A 202 -3.54 4.75 -16.84
C PRO A 202 -2.38 3.83 -17.23
N TYR A 203 -2.42 3.26 -18.44
CA TYR A 203 -1.39 2.36 -18.99
C TYR A 203 -1.18 1.05 -18.18
N LYS A 204 -2.27 0.29 -18.00
CA LYS A 204 -2.38 -0.92 -17.15
C LYS A 204 -1.18 -1.87 -17.16
N ASN A 205 -0.57 -2.12 -18.32
CA ASN A 205 0.52 -3.10 -18.50
C ASN A 205 1.72 -2.56 -19.30
N TYR A 206 1.84 -1.25 -19.54
CA TYR A 206 2.87 -0.64 -20.40
C TYR A 206 3.01 -1.18 -21.84
N LEU A 207 2.08 -2.01 -22.32
CA LEU A 207 2.11 -2.63 -23.66
C LEU A 207 1.82 -1.65 -24.81
N SER A 208 1.69 -0.34 -24.55
CA SER A 208 1.38 0.66 -25.58
C SER A 208 2.63 1.41 -26.02
N ILE A 209 2.93 1.40 -27.33
CA ILE A 209 4.01 2.19 -27.94
C ILE A 209 3.83 3.69 -27.62
N ARG A 210 2.60 4.21 -27.70
CA ARG A 210 2.28 5.61 -27.32
C ARG A 210 2.55 5.86 -25.85
N GLY A 211 2.26 4.89 -24.98
CA GLY A 211 2.61 4.92 -23.56
C GLY A 211 4.12 5.05 -23.32
N CYS A 212 4.94 4.30 -24.07
CA CYS A 212 6.40 4.36 -23.96
C CYS A 212 6.95 5.77 -24.28
N PHE A 213 6.42 6.45 -25.31
CA PHE A 213 6.81 7.83 -25.61
C PHE A 213 6.40 8.81 -24.49
N THR A 214 5.17 8.73 -23.99
CA THR A 214 4.69 9.57 -22.89
C THR A 214 5.53 9.37 -21.62
N MET A 215 5.85 8.12 -21.30
CA MET A 215 6.69 7.75 -20.16
C MET A 215 8.08 8.37 -20.26
N ARG A 216 8.74 8.27 -21.42
CA ARG A 216 10.07 8.87 -21.63
C ARG A 216 10.02 10.39 -21.53
N LYS A 217 9.00 11.03 -22.08
CA LYS A 217 8.79 12.48 -21.94
C LYS A 217 8.64 12.87 -20.47
N ASN A 218 7.85 12.11 -19.71
CA ASN A 218 7.68 12.35 -18.27
C ASN A 218 8.98 12.12 -17.49
N ALA A 219 9.77 11.09 -17.81
CA ALA A 219 11.07 10.87 -17.18
C ALA A 219 12.04 12.04 -17.40
N VAL A 220 12.12 12.58 -18.63
CA VAL A 220 12.92 13.79 -18.92
C VAL A 220 12.39 14.99 -18.14
N TYR A 221 11.07 15.17 -18.12
CA TYR A 221 10.45 16.27 -17.38
C TYR A 221 10.73 16.18 -15.87
N GLU A 222 10.60 15.00 -15.27
CA GLU A 222 10.85 14.78 -13.85
C GLU A 222 12.33 14.98 -13.48
N LEU A 223 13.25 14.54 -14.35
CA LEU A 223 14.68 14.81 -14.19
C LEU A 223 14.96 16.32 -14.18
N ILE A 224 14.41 17.08 -15.13
CA ILE A 224 14.57 18.55 -15.16
C ILE A 224 13.90 19.19 -13.94
N ARG A 225 12.72 18.71 -13.55
CA ARG A 225 11.95 19.23 -12.42
C ARG A 225 12.68 19.02 -11.09
N SER A 226 13.41 17.92 -10.91
CA SER A 226 14.16 17.62 -9.68
C SER A 226 15.06 18.77 -9.22
N PHE A 227 15.72 19.46 -10.15
CA PHE A 227 16.59 20.61 -9.88
C PHE A 227 15.84 21.89 -9.47
N ARG A 228 14.54 21.96 -9.78
CA ARG A 228 13.68 23.13 -9.53
C ARG A 228 12.73 22.93 -8.35
N MET A 229 12.64 21.71 -7.82
CA MET A 229 11.73 21.40 -6.71
C MET A 229 12.09 22.19 -5.46
N TRP A 230 13.38 22.23 -5.09
CA TRP A 230 13.79 22.95 -3.87
C TRP A 230 13.57 24.46 -4.00
N THR A 231 13.83 25.04 -5.18
CA THR A 231 13.74 26.50 -5.35
C THR A 231 12.29 26.96 -5.34
N LYS A 232 11.37 26.09 -5.77
CA LYS A 232 9.95 26.39 -5.83
C LYS A 232 9.19 26.11 -4.53
N TYR A 233 9.55 25.04 -3.81
CA TYR A 233 8.75 24.53 -2.69
C TYR A 233 9.51 24.46 -1.36
N GLY A 234 10.82 24.73 -1.33
CA GLY A 234 11.65 24.72 -0.13
C GLY A 234 12.60 23.51 -0.03
N GLU A 235 13.51 23.54 0.95
CA GLU A 235 14.61 22.56 1.08
C GLU A 235 14.13 21.11 1.26
N ASP A 236 12.99 20.90 1.89
CA ASP A 236 12.37 19.57 2.07
C ASP A 236 12.12 18.80 0.76
N TYR A 237 12.02 19.53 -0.35
CA TYR A 237 11.76 18.98 -1.69
C TYR A 237 13.03 18.76 -2.50
N LYS A 238 14.20 19.00 -1.91
CA LYS A 238 15.49 18.71 -2.53
C LYS A 238 15.68 17.21 -2.66
N GLU A 239 15.86 16.75 -3.89
CA GLU A 239 16.15 15.34 -4.13
C GLU A 239 17.61 15.00 -3.78
N GLY A 240 17.81 13.86 -3.13
CA GLY A 240 19.14 13.32 -2.85
C GLY A 240 19.77 12.66 -4.07
N TRP A 241 21.07 12.38 -3.98
CA TRP A 241 21.86 11.75 -5.05
C TRP A 241 21.29 10.41 -5.55
N VAL A 242 20.73 9.60 -4.65
CA VAL A 242 20.13 8.31 -5.01
C VAL A 242 18.97 8.48 -5.99
N LEU A 243 18.01 9.36 -5.68
CA LEU A 243 16.86 9.61 -6.55
C LEU A 243 17.31 10.26 -7.87
N PHE A 244 18.30 11.15 -7.81
CA PHE A 244 18.89 11.74 -9.00
C PHE A 244 19.46 10.67 -9.97
N PHE A 245 20.28 9.75 -9.49
CA PHE A 245 20.81 8.66 -10.32
C PHE A 245 19.71 7.72 -10.82
N LEU A 246 18.70 7.44 -9.99
CA LEU A 246 17.53 6.69 -10.42
C LEU A 246 16.80 7.42 -11.56
N ARG A 247 16.63 8.73 -11.50
CA ARG A 247 16.00 9.52 -12.59
C ARG A 247 16.81 9.49 -13.88
N ILE A 248 18.14 9.49 -13.81
CA ILE A 248 19.00 9.27 -15.00
C ILE A 248 18.74 7.88 -15.59
N PHE A 249 18.78 6.84 -14.75
CA PHE A 249 18.46 5.48 -15.18
C PHE A 249 17.02 5.35 -15.69
N GLY A 250 16.11 6.15 -15.16
CA GLY A 250 14.72 6.29 -15.58
C GLY A 250 14.55 6.72 -17.04
N LEU A 251 15.57 7.30 -17.67
CA LEU A 251 15.53 7.55 -19.12
C LEU A 251 15.50 6.24 -19.93
N LEU A 252 16.03 5.15 -19.36
CA LEU A 252 15.96 3.79 -19.91
C LEU A 252 14.73 3.02 -19.40
N VAL A 253 14.46 3.10 -18.09
CA VAL A 253 13.33 2.42 -17.42
C VAL A 253 12.44 3.45 -16.71
N PRO A 254 11.53 4.14 -17.44
CA PRO A 254 10.81 5.31 -16.90
C PRO A 254 9.91 5.03 -15.71
N GLY A 255 9.50 3.78 -15.50
CA GLY A 255 8.58 3.46 -14.42
C GLY A 255 9.22 3.26 -13.06
N LEU A 256 10.55 3.26 -12.98
CA LEU A 256 11.28 2.96 -11.74
C LEU A 256 11.40 4.19 -10.82
N PRO A 257 11.84 5.38 -11.28
CA PRO A 257 11.97 6.54 -10.40
C PRO A 257 10.66 6.96 -9.72
N PRO A 258 9.50 7.00 -10.42
CA PRO A 258 8.22 7.36 -9.81
C PRO A 258 7.80 6.48 -8.62
N HIS A 259 8.39 5.29 -8.47
CA HIS A 259 8.13 4.43 -7.32
C HIS A 259 8.82 4.89 -6.02
N CYS A 260 9.66 5.92 -6.07
CA CYS A 260 10.38 6.36 -4.88
C CYS A 260 9.44 7.03 -3.88
N ALA A 261 9.62 6.72 -2.59
CA ALA A 261 8.77 7.26 -1.52
C ALA A 261 8.73 8.79 -1.50
N GLN A 262 9.81 9.47 -1.92
CA GLN A 262 9.85 10.93 -2.03
C GLN A 262 8.78 11.46 -3.00
N ASP A 263 8.56 10.80 -4.15
CA ASP A 263 7.54 11.24 -5.11
C ASP A 263 6.13 11.07 -4.53
N TYR A 264 5.89 10.02 -3.73
CA TYR A 264 4.64 9.85 -2.99
C TYR A 264 4.43 10.91 -1.90
N VAL A 265 5.48 11.27 -1.16
CA VAL A 265 5.45 12.36 -0.17
C VAL A 265 5.19 13.70 -0.87
N ASN A 266 5.84 13.95 -2.00
CA ASN A 266 5.62 15.17 -2.77
C ASN A 266 4.20 15.22 -3.34
N ALA A 267 3.68 14.09 -3.84
CA ALA A 267 2.33 13.98 -4.36
C ALA A 267 1.28 14.30 -3.30
N THR A 268 1.42 13.75 -2.09
CA THR A 268 0.47 14.02 -1.01
C THR A 268 0.60 15.43 -0.44
N ARG A 269 1.81 16.02 -0.37
CA ARG A 269 2.03 17.38 0.16
C ARG A 269 1.66 18.50 -0.83
N LEU A 270 1.91 18.29 -2.12
CA LEU A 270 1.71 19.31 -3.16
C LEU A 270 0.38 19.14 -3.92
N GLY A 271 -0.19 17.95 -3.85
CA GLY A 271 -1.46 17.65 -4.46
C GLY A 271 -2.61 18.40 -3.82
N SER A 272 -3.56 18.86 -4.63
CA SER A 272 -4.77 19.45 -4.10
C SER A 272 -5.56 18.45 -3.25
N HIS A 273 -5.81 18.81 -1.99
CA HIS A 273 -6.58 18.03 -1.03
C HIS A 273 -8.09 18.12 -1.23
N HIS A 274 -8.60 18.74 -2.31
CA HIS A 274 -10.06 18.87 -2.51
C HIS A 274 -10.80 17.54 -2.39
N HIS A 275 -10.16 16.44 -2.79
CA HIS A 275 -10.69 15.09 -2.66
C HIS A 275 -10.63 14.52 -1.24
N LEU A 276 -9.72 14.98 -0.36
CA LEU A 276 -9.69 14.66 1.07
C LEU A 276 -10.68 15.51 1.86
N LEU A 277 -10.93 16.74 1.42
CA LEU A 277 -11.88 17.68 2.02
C LEU A 277 -13.35 17.33 1.70
N SER A 278 -13.60 16.59 0.61
CA SER A 278 -14.92 16.04 0.28
C SER A 278 -15.22 14.71 0.98
N LEU A 279 -14.25 14.15 1.69
CA LEU A 279 -14.46 12.95 2.50
C LEU A 279 -15.05 13.38 3.84
N PRO A 280 -15.91 12.54 4.46
CA PRO A 280 -16.58 12.85 5.72
C PRO A 280 -15.62 12.81 6.92
N PHE A 281 -14.42 13.37 6.81
CA PHE A 281 -13.48 13.55 7.91
C PHE A 281 -13.82 14.74 8.82
N HIS A 282 -14.85 15.54 8.49
CA HIS A 282 -15.16 16.79 9.21
C HIS A 282 -16.63 17.03 9.58
N HIS A 283 -17.51 16.03 9.42
CA HIS A 283 -18.88 16.13 9.91
C HIS A 283 -19.22 14.94 10.80
N ASN A 284 -18.82 15.04 12.07
CA ASN A 284 -19.58 14.63 13.25
C ASN A 284 -18.77 14.93 14.52
#